data_AF-A0A2Z7BQE0-F1
#
_entry.id   AF-A0A2Z7BQE0-F1
#
_cell.length_a   1.000
_cell.length_b   1.000
_cell.length_c   1.000
_cell.angle_alpha   90.00
_cell.angle_beta   90.00
_cell.angle_gamma   90.00
#
_symmetry.space_group_name_H-M   'P 1'
#
loop_
_entity.id
_entity.type
_entity.pdbx_description
1 polymer ?
#
loop_
_entity_poly.entity_id
_entity_poly.type
_entity_poly.pdbx_seq_one_letter_code
_entity_poly.pdbx_strand_id
1 'polypeptide(L)'
;MDISYKPNIHPEFEELMERIHPPRVSIDNDTFPDLTLVKVDSTNKHGILLEIVQVLTDLDLVILKSYVSSDGGWLMDVFHVTDQKGEKIMDENVIQRIHEGICVSRRVSMPKQLWIGHTALEMTGIDRPGLMSEMSAALSELGCDVSSAMAWTHNNRAACIIYVDDSSKGGPITDPSRVAEVQALLENVVEAHHYNNERRSVRLAAPATCQTHTERRLHQLMAADRDYEECCSCCGSGTDEDDVDQVYRHEGQTKKKCDGTHVKIDKCKENGYSAVTIRCRDRPKLLYDTLCTLTDLHYVVFHGAMSSNEAIAFQEYYVRHENGYTLDSEAERIKVTQCLVAATERRNSHGLRLDVCARNRTGLLSDVTRVFRESGLSITRAEFGTQGDNAVGTFYVKDMSGQKVNPETLEMVSQEIGGSIVVADRSPKSSTEATASDKSTSNAGRTHQFSLGHFLWEQLGRISNNFRPIKGDHLPVNGLKLPCKNGQA
;
A
#
# COMPACT_ATOMS: atom_id res chain seq x y z
N MET A 1 -5.77 11.00 47.80
CA MET A 1 -4.56 10.15 47.73
C MET A 1 -4.57 9.52 46.36
N ASP A 2 -3.87 10.12 45.40
CA ASP A 2 -3.69 9.56 44.06
C ASP A 2 -2.64 8.46 44.13
N ILE A 3 -3.06 7.22 43.92
CA ILE A 3 -2.14 6.10 43.74
C ILE A 3 -1.83 6.07 42.24
N SER A 4 -0.77 6.79 41.86
CA SER A 4 -0.13 6.66 40.55
C SER A 4 0.42 5.23 40.42
N TYR A 5 -0.30 4.39 39.67
CA TYR A 5 0.22 3.08 39.27
C TYR A 5 1.25 3.30 38.17
N LYS A 6 2.53 3.43 38.54
CA LYS A 6 3.63 3.29 37.59
C LYS A 6 3.79 1.81 37.29
N PRO A 7 3.69 1.35 36.03
CA PRO A 7 4.08 0.00 35.69
C PRO A 7 5.58 -0.13 35.98
N ASN A 8 5.93 -0.95 36.97
CA ASN A 8 7.32 -1.35 37.23
C ASN A 8 7.74 -2.26 36.07
N ILE A 9 8.35 -1.66 35.05
CA ILE A 9 9.07 -2.43 34.02
C ILE A 9 10.30 -2.99 34.73
N HIS A 10 10.34 -4.31 34.88
CA HIS A 10 11.48 -4.99 35.49
C HIS A 10 12.73 -4.74 34.62
N PRO A 11 13.91 -4.45 35.19
CA PRO A 11 15.13 -4.22 34.42
C PRO A 11 15.54 -5.43 33.54
N GLU A 12 15.12 -6.65 33.91
CA GLU A 12 15.29 -7.86 33.07
C GLU A 12 14.46 -7.82 31.77
N PHE A 13 13.34 -7.08 31.75
CA PHE A 13 12.53 -6.85 30.55
C PHE A 13 13.23 -5.86 29.60
N GLU A 14 13.86 -4.81 30.15
CA GLU A 14 14.67 -3.87 29.35
C GLU A 14 15.87 -4.59 28.70
N GLU A 15 16.53 -5.49 29.43
CA GLU A 15 17.65 -6.31 28.93
C GLU A 15 17.21 -7.34 27.87
N LEU A 16 15.96 -7.85 27.95
CA LEU A 16 15.36 -8.67 26.88
C LEU A 16 15.00 -7.83 25.65
N MET A 17 14.49 -6.60 25.84
CA MET A 17 14.16 -5.69 24.76
C MET A 17 15.41 -5.22 24.00
N GLU A 18 16.57 -5.10 24.65
CA GLU A 18 17.85 -4.86 23.99
C GLU A 18 18.34 -6.07 23.17
N ARG A 19 18.02 -7.32 23.57
CA ARG A 19 18.43 -8.54 22.86
C ARG A 19 17.64 -8.85 21.58
N ILE A 20 16.47 -8.25 21.40
CA ILE A 20 15.62 -8.36 20.19
C ILE A 20 15.70 -7.08 19.33
N HIS A 21 16.63 -6.19 19.67
CA HIS A 21 17.09 -5.13 18.79
C HIS A 21 18.46 -5.50 18.22
N PRO A 22 18.62 -5.54 16.88
CA PRO A 22 17.66 -5.19 15.81
C PRO A 22 16.58 -6.27 15.55
N PRO A 23 15.50 -5.93 14.80
CA PRO A 23 14.49 -6.89 14.36
C PRO A 23 15.14 -8.16 13.81
N ARG A 24 14.62 -9.33 14.19
CA ARG A 24 15.12 -10.61 13.71
C ARG A 24 14.22 -11.10 12.59
N VAL A 25 14.80 -11.33 11.43
CA VAL A 25 14.09 -11.94 10.29
C VAL A 25 14.54 -13.39 10.19
N SER A 26 13.60 -14.31 10.01
CA SER A 26 13.87 -15.67 9.57
C SER A 26 13.08 -15.99 8.32
N ILE A 27 13.80 -16.54 7.33
CA ILE A 27 13.24 -16.94 6.05
C ILE A 27 13.21 -18.45 6.01
N ASP A 28 12.02 -19.01 5.77
CA ASP A 28 11.77 -20.44 5.79
C ASP A 28 11.23 -20.87 4.44
N ASN A 29 12.08 -21.63 3.75
CA ASN A 29 11.85 -22.20 2.44
C ASN A 29 11.68 -23.73 2.52
N ASP A 30 11.41 -24.30 3.69
CA ASP A 30 11.27 -25.76 3.84
C ASP A 30 9.83 -26.16 4.20
N THR A 31 9.10 -25.29 4.91
CA THR A 31 7.75 -25.61 5.41
C THR A 31 6.72 -25.83 4.29
N PHE A 32 6.79 -25.05 3.21
CA PHE A 32 5.86 -25.14 2.09
C PHE A 32 6.60 -25.33 0.76
N PRO A 33 6.10 -26.18 -0.15
CA PRO A 33 6.77 -26.43 -1.43
C PRO A 33 6.78 -25.18 -2.32
N ASP A 34 5.65 -24.45 -2.35
CA ASP A 34 5.39 -23.41 -3.37
C ASP A 34 5.52 -21.98 -2.82
N LEU A 35 5.89 -21.82 -1.54
CA LEU A 35 5.82 -20.54 -0.83
C LEU A 35 7.09 -20.31 -0.02
N THR A 36 7.48 -19.04 0.14
CA THR A 36 8.49 -18.61 1.11
C THR A 36 7.79 -18.01 2.34
N LEU A 37 8.23 -18.40 3.54
CA LEU A 37 7.78 -17.77 4.77
C LEU A 37 8.81 -16.73 5.23
N VAL A 38 8.36 -15.50 5.46
CA VAL A 38 9.15 -14.46 6.13
C VAL A 38 8.55 -14.23 7.50
N LYS A 39 9.31 -14.55 8.55
CA LYS A 39 8.91 -14.35 9.95
C LYS A 39 9.76 -13.22 10.54
N VAL A 40 9.11 -12.25 11.17
CA VAL A 40 9.75 -11.08 11.73
C VAL A 40 9.41 -10.98 13.21
N ASP A 41 10.44 -11.02 14.04
CA ASP A 41 10.33 -10.89 15.49
C ASP A 41 11.02 -9.58 15.88
N SER A 42 10.29 -8.67 16.53
CA SER A 42 10.83 -7.38 16.93
C SER A 42 10.18 -6.86 18.20
N THR A 43 10.80 -5.85 18.81
CA THR A 43 10.10 -5.03 19.78
C THR A 43 9.01 -4.21 19.10
N ASN A 44 7.84 -4.13 19.71
CA ASN A 44 6.75 -3.34 19.17
C ASN A 44 7.11 -1.84 19.22
N LYS A 45 7.23 -1.23 18.04
CA LYS A 45 7.36 0.22 17.85
C LYS A 45 6.30 0.70 16.90
N HIS A 46 5.82 1.91 17.14
CA HIS A 46 4.85 2.53 16.25
C HIS A 46 5.39 2.57 14.81
N GLY A 47 4.60 2.10 13.85
CA GLY A 47 4.91 2.12 12.42
C GLY A 47 5.71 0.93 11.86
N ILE A 48 6.28 0.04 12.71
CA ILE A 48 7.17 -1.03 12.23
C ILE A 48 6.51 -2.02 11.28
N LEU A 49 5.22 -2.37 11.50
CA LEU A 49 4.47 -3.25 10.60
C LEU A 49 4.39 -2.67 9.19
N LEU A 50 4.14 -1.36 9.09
CA LEU A 50 4.07 -0.67 7.80
C LEU A 50 5.45 -0.63 7.14
N GLU A 51 6.52 -0.41 7.91
CA GLU A 51 7.90 -0.45 7.40
C GLU A 51 8.26 -1.84 6.84
N ILE A 52 7.92 -2.92 7.55
CA ILE A 52 8.14 -4.30 7.08
C ILE A 52 7.40 -4.55 5.76
N VAL A 53 6.10 -4.23 5.72
CA VAL A 53 5.28 -4.43 4.53
C VAL A 53 5.76 -3.55 3.36
N GLN A 54 6.26 -2.35 3.64
CA GLN A 54 6.88 -1.49 2.63
C GLN A 54 8.11 -2.17 2.01
N VAL A 55 9.03 -2.70 2.83
CA VAL A 55 10.23 -3.40 2.31
C VAL A 55 9.85 -4.57 1.40
N LEU A 56 8.89 -5.40 1.82
CA LEU A 56 8.42 -6.52 1.00
C LEU A 56 7.78 -6.03 -0.31
N THR A 57 7.06 -4.92 -0.26
CA THR A 57 6.42 -4.29 -1.42
C THR A 57 7.43 -3.69 -2.40
N ASP A 58 8.51 -3.08 -1.90
CA ASP A 58 9.56 -2.44 -2.71
C ASP A 58 10.44 -3.47 -3.43
N LEU A 59 10.50 -4.68 -2.88
CA LEU A 59 11.09 -5.88 -3.48
C LEU A 59 10.14 -6.60 -4.45
N ASP A 60 8.98 -6.02 -4.73
CA ASP A 60 8.00 -6.54 -5.68
C ASP A 60 7.45 -7.94 -5.30
N LEU A 61 7.47 -8.27 -4.01
CA LEU A 61 6.96 -9.54 -3.50
C LEU A 61 5.44 -9.51 -3.35
N VAL A 62 4.81 -10.66 -3.60
CA VAL A 62 3.36 -10.84 -3.46
C VAL A 62 3.08 -11.53 -2.13
N ILE A 63 2.35 -10.86 -1.24
CA ILE A 63 1.94 -11.42 0.05
C ILE A 63 0.59 -12.09 -0.13
N LEU A 64 0.54 -13.42 0.04
CA LEU A 64 -0.68 -14.22 -0.13
C LEU A 64 -1.44 -14.41 1.18
N LYS A 65 -0.71 -14.53 2.28
CA LYS A 65 -1.27 -14.65 3.63
C LYS A 65 -0.37 -13.94 4.62
N SER A 66 -0.95 -13.30 5.63
CA SER A 66 -0.17 -12.74 6.73
C SER A 66 -0.87 -12.91 8.07
N TYR A 67 -0.06 -13.04 9.11
CA TYR A 67 -0.48 -13.03 10.51
C TYR A 67 0.39 -12.01 11.23
N VAL A 68 -0.24 -11.10 11.95
CA VAL A 68 0.40 -10.00 12.67
C VAL A 68 -0.07 -10.05 14.11
N SER A 69 0.86 -9.98 15.06
CA SER A 69 0.53 -9.88 16.49
C SER A 69 1.50 -8.94 17.18
N SER A 70 0.97 -8.02 17.98
CA SER A 70 1.69 -6.96 18.67
C SER A 70 1.28 -6.91 20.14
N ASP A 71 1.71 -7.92 20.92
CA ASP A 71 1.30 -8.12 22.31
C ASP A 71 2.45 -7.90 23.29
N GLY A 72 2.16 -7.28 24.44
CA GLY A 72 3.11 -7.21 25.56
C GLY A 72 4.43 -6.50 25.25
N GLY A 73 4.47 -5.63 24.23
CA GLY A 73 5.70 -4.96 23.76
C GLY A 73 6.49 -5.74 22.71
N TRP A 74 5.96 -6.87 22.24
CA TRP A 74 6.54 -7.75 21.23
C TRP A 74 5.73 -7.73 19.96
N LEU A 75 6.40 -7.88 18.84
CA LEU A 75 5.80 -8.04 17.53
C LEU A 75 6.29 -9.34 16.90
N MET A 76 5.34 -10.11 16.39
CA MET A 76 5.53 -11.39 15.73
C MET A 76 4.69 -11.40 14.46
N ASP A 77 5.35 -11.16 13.33
CA ASP A 77 4.68 -11.08 12.03
C ASP A 77 5.15 -12.23 11.13
N VAL A 78 4.21 -12.87 10.44
CA VAL A 78 4.48 -13.96 9.51
C VAL A 78 3.83 -13.65 8.18
N PHE A 79 4.63 -13.59 7.12
CA PHE A 79 4.19 -13.33 5.75
C PHE A 79 4.48 -14.55 4.87
N HIS A 80 3.47 -15.00 4.15
CA HIS A 80 3.60 -16.01 3.10
C HIS A 80 3.75 -15.26 1.78
N VAL A 81 4.93 -15.37 1.17
CA VAL A 81 5.32 -14.56 0.03
C VAL A 81 5.76 -15.39 -1.17
N THR A 82 5.50 -14.85 -2.36
CA THR A 82 6.01 -15.33 -3.65
C THR A 82 6.60 -14.16 -4.44
N ASP A 83 7.29 -14.45 -5.53
CA ASP A 83 7.61 -13.45 -6.55
C ASP A 83 6.35 -13.04 -7.36
N GLN A 84 6.53 -12.16 -8.35
CA GLN A 84 5.45 -11.71 -9.24
C GLN A 84 4.92 -12.79 -10.20
N LYS A 85 5.65 -13.90 -10.36
CA LYS A 85 5.26 -15.06 -11.18
C LYS A 85 4.52 -16.12 -10.35
N GLY A 86 4.43 -15.95 -9.03
CA GLY A 86 3.84 -16.92 -8.11
C GLY A 86 4.83 -17.99 -7.66
N GLU A 87 6.12 -17.82 -7.95
CA GLU A 87 7.17 -18.74 -7.60
C GLU A 87 7.79 -18.39 -6.25
N LYS A 88 8.43 -19.39 -5.66
CA LYS A 88 9.14 -19.24 -4.39
C LYS A 88 10.38 -18.35 -4.53
N ILE A 89 10.71 -17.63 -3.46
CA ILE A 89 11.90 -16.78 -3.43
C ILE A 89 13.13 -17.67 -3.19
N MET A 90 13.85 -17.96 -4.28
CA MET A 90 15.09 -18.74 -4.26
C MET A 90 16.34 -17.88 -4.52
N ASP A 91 16.17 -16.63 -4.98
CA ASP A 91 17.28 -15.71 -5.23
C ASP A 91 17.87 -15.21 -3.90
N GLU A 92 19.11 -15.61 -3.61
CA GLU A 92 19.83 -15.20 -2.41
C GLU A 92 19.98 -13.68 -2.30
N ASN A 93 20.05 -12.93 -3.40
CA ASN A 93 20.12 -11.48 -3.36
C ASN A 93 18.82 -10.87 -2.84
N VAL A 94 17.67 -11.42 -3.23
CA VAL A 94 16.36 -10.96 -2.74
C VAL A 94 16.23 -11.27 -1.26
N ILE A 95 16.59 -12.49 -0.85
CA ILE A 95 16.62 -12.93 0.55
C ILE A 95 17.50 -11.99 1.39
N GLN A 96 18.72 -11.69 0.92
CA GLN A 96 19.64 -10.78 1.60
C GLN A 96 19.05 -9.36 1.70
N ARG A 97 18.39 -8.86 0.65
CA ARG A 97 17.73 -7.55 0.69
C ARG A 97 16.54 -7.49 1.64
N ILE A 98 15.81 -8.59 1.84
CA ILE A 98 14.75 -8.68 2.87
C ILE A 98 15.38 -8.51 4.26
N HIS A 99 16.47 -9.24 4.53
CA HIS A 99 17.21 -9.11 5.79
C HIS A 99 17.72 -7.69 6.00
N GLU A 100 18.39 -7.10 5.01
CA GLU A 100 18.92 -5.74 5.11
C GLU A 100 17.81 -4.70 5.29
N GLY A 101 16.75 -4.77 4.50
CA GLY A 101 15.65 -3.82 4.56
C GLY A 101 14.90 -3.81 5.89
N ILE A 102 14.72 -4.98 6.52
CA ILE A 102 13.96 -5.11 7.78
C ILE A 102 14.88 -4.97 9.01
N CYS A 103 16.07 -5.56 9.01
CA CYS A 103 16.98 -5.56 10.16
C CYS A 103 17.79 -4.24 10.28
N VAL A 104 18.13 -3.60 9.17
CA VAL A 104 19.05 -2.43 9.14
C VAL A 104 18.29 -1.09 9.06
N SER A 105 16.96 -1.11 8.90
CA SER A 105 16.11 0.10 8.87
C SER A 105 16.05 0.82 10.23
N ARG A 106 17.14 1.51 10.56
CA ARG A 106 17.10 2.73 11.38
C ARG A 106 17.82 3.91 10.77
N ARG A 107 18.54 3.80 9.64
CA ARG A 107 19.25 4.95 9.06
C ARG A 107 19.38 5.02 7.53
N VAL A 108 19.00 4.00 6.77
CA VAL A 108 19.17 4.03 5.31
C VAL A 108 18.05 3.24 4.65
N SER A 109 17.11 3.92 3.98
CA SER A 109 16.27 3.29 2.97
C SER A 109 17.20 2.63 1.95
N MET A 110 17.10 1.30 1.81
CA MET A 110 17.94 0.53 0.91
C MET A 110 17.72 0.92 -0.57
N PRO A 111 18.74 0.77 -1.44
CA PRO A 111 18.79 1.44 -2.73
C PRO A 111 18.09 0.64 -3.83
N LYS A 112 17.01 1.19 -4.38
CA LYS A 112 16.83 1.23 -5.85
C LYS A 112 17.24 2.64 -6.27
N GLN A 113 18.44 2.72 -6.86
CA GLN A 113 19.17 3.90 -7.36
C GLN A 113 19.56 4.97 -6.32
N LEU A 114 20.79 5.46 -6.46
CA LEU A 114 21.32 6.65 -5.80
C LEU A 114 20.23 7.75 -5.80
N TRP A 115 19.66 8.06 -4.64
CA TRP A 115 18.84 9.26 -4.50
C TRP A 115 19.79 10.45 -4.52
N ILE A 116 20.18 10.85 -5.73
CA ILE A 116 20.55 12.24 -5.97
C ILE A 116 19.30 13.01 -5.60
N GLY A 117 19.42 13.91 -4.63
CA GLY A 117 18.28 14.65 -4.16
C GLY A 117 17.68 15.46 -5.31
N HIS A 118 16.60 14.96 -5.92
CA HIS A 118 15.83 15.65 -6.94
C HIS A 118 14.80 16.59 -6.30
N THR A 119 14.41 17.65 -7.00
CA THR A 119 13.29 18.48 -6.56
C THR A 119 11.99 17.73 -6.82
N ALA A 120 11.14 17.60 -5.82
CA ALA A 120 9.87 16.89 -5.93
C ALA A 120 8.72 17.88 -6.14
N LEU A 121 8.01 17.75 -7.25
CA LEU A 121 6.73 18.40 -7.49
C LEU A 121 5.61 17.50 -6.95
N GLU A 122 4.83 17.99 -6.00
CA GLU A 122 3.59 17.37 -5.53
C GLU A 122 2.40 18.17 -6.05
N MET A 123 1.41 17.50 -6.64
CA MET A 123 0.19 18.13 -7.13
C MET A 123 -1.05 17.34 -6.75
N THR A 124 -2.12 18.05 -6.40
CA THR A 124 -3.49 17.51 -6.29
C THR A 124 -4.48 18.44 -6.99
N GLY A 125 -5.56 17.87 -7.51
CA GLY A 125 -6.62 18.62 -8.16
C GLY A 125 -7.73 17.74 -8.72
N ILE A 126 -8.65 18.35 -9.47
CA ILE A 126 -9.63 17.61 -10.25
C ILE A 126 -8.93 17.03 -11.49
N ASP A 127 -9.13 15.74 -11.68
CA ASP A 127 -8.64 15.03 -12.86
C ASP A 127 -9.42 15.48 -14.10
N ARG A 128 -8.68 15.69 -15.19
CA ARG A 128 -9.27 15.93 -16.50
C ARG A 128 -8.38 15.33 -17.59
N PRO A 129 -8.99 14.96 -18.73
CA PRO A 129 -8.23 14.60 -19.91
C PRO A 129 -7.16 15.61 -20.28
N GLY A 130 -5.93 15.12 -20.43
CA GLY A 130 -4.78 15.94 -20.85
C GLY A 130 -4.05 16.66 -19.71
N LEU A 131 -4.52 16.63 -18.46
CA LEU A 131 -3.83 17.28 -17.33
C LEU A 131 -2.36 16.86 -17.22
N MET A 132 -2.07 15.56 -17.27
CA MET A 132 -0.68 15.06 -17.20
C MET A 132 0.17 15.52 -18.41
N SER A 133 -0.44 15.65 -19.58
CA SER A 133 0.22 16.15 -20.80
C SER A 133 0.58 17.63 -20.67
N GLU A 134 -0.35 18.44 -20.17
CA GLU A 134 -0.12 19.87 -19.94
C GLU A 134 0.93 20.11 -18.85
N MET A 135 0.89 19.34 -17.76
CA MET A 135 1.89 19.42 -16.68
C MET A 135 3.29 19.06 -17.16
N SER A 136 3.42 17.95 -17.90
CA SER A 136 4.72 17.50 -18.41
C SER A 136 5.25 18.40 -19.53
N ALA A 137 4.38 18.98 -20.36
CA ALA A 137 4.75 20.00 -21.33
C ALA A 137 5.27 21.27 -20.64
N ALA A 138 4.56 21.78 -19.63
CA ALA A 138 4.99 22.96 -18.87
C ALA A 138 6.35 22.72 -18.20
N LEU A 139 6.58 21.54 -17.61
CA LEU A 139 7.90 21.17 -17.08
C LEU A 139 8.97 21.16 -18.17
N SER A 140 8.69 20.58 -19.33
CA SER A 140 9.65 20.53 -20.44
C SER A 140 9.96 21.92 -21.01
N GLU A 141 8.98 22.81 -21.12
CA GLU A 141 9.16 24.20 -21.56
C GLU A 141 9.97 25.02 -20.57
N LEU A 142 9.81 24.72 -19.28
CA LEU A 142 10.64 25.25 -18.20
C LEU A 142 12.02 24.57 -18.13
N GLY A 143 12.41 23.70 -19.06
CA GLY A 143 13.71 23.02 -18.98
C GLY A 143 13.90 22.27 -17.65
N CYS A 144 12.83 21.64 -17.17
CA CYS A 144 12.86 20.70 -16.06
C CYS A 144 12.92 19.28 -16.64
N ASP A 145 14.04 18.59 -16.41
CA ASP A 145 14.20 17.19 -16.77
C ASP A 145 13.48 16.30 -15.75
N VAL A 146 12.56 15.45 -16.22
CA VAL A 146 11.82 14.54 -15.34
C VAL A 146 12.61 13.25 -15.15
N SER A 147 13.04 12.97 -13.92
CA SER A 147 13.75 11.73 -13.57
C SER A 147 12.80 10.58 -13.24
N SER A 148 11.67 10.89 -12.59
CA SER A 148 10.62 9.94 -12.22
C SER A 148 9.28 10.65 -12.05
N ALA A 149 8.18 9.98 -12.36
CA ALA A 149 6.82 10.49 -12.13
C ALA A 149 5.88 9.36 -11.70
N MET A 150 5.03 9.66 -10.71
CA MET A 150 3.93 8.78 -10.31
C MET A 150 2.66 9.60 -10.21
N ALA A 151 1.57 9.12 -10.82
CA ALA A 151 0.27 9.80 -10.82
C ALA A 151 -0.86 8.80 -10.64
N TRP A 152 -1.85 9.13 -9.80
CA TRP A 152 -3.06 8.34 -9.55
C TRP A 152 -4.30 9.19 -9.78
N THR A 153 -5.36 8.58 -10.30
CA THR A 153 -6.69 9.19 -10.36
C THR A 153 -7.74 8.31 -9.68
N HIS A 154 -8.59 8.92 -8.87
CA HIS A 154 -9.68 8.25 -8.15
C HIS A 154 -10.77 9.27 -7.81
N ASN A 155 -12.04 8.93 -8.06
CA ASN A 155 -13.19 9.81 -7.81
C ASN A 155 -12.98 11.24 -8.35
N ASN A 156 -12.63 11.33 -9.64
CA ASN A 156 -12.35 12.60 -10.34
C ASN A 156 -11.24 13.44 -9.70
N ARG A 157 -10.48 12.91 -8.75
CA ARG A 157 -9.31 13.56 -8.16
C ARG A 157 -8.06 12.97 -8.76
N ALA A 158 -7.09 13.82 -9.02
CA ALA A 158 -5.75 13.45 -9.43
C ALA A 158 -4.75 13.86 -8.35
N ALA A 159 -3.76 13.01 -8.11
CA ALA A 159 -2.54 13.40 -7.43
C ALA A 159 -1.33 12.90 -8.21
N CYS A 160 -0.24 13.67 -8.19
CA CYS A 160 1.03 13.20 -8.73
C CYS A 160 2.23 13.69 -7.91
N ILE A 161 3.31 12.90 -8.00
CA ILE A 161 4.64 13.25 -7.52
C ILE A 161 5.60 13.11 -8.70
N ILE A 162 6.27 14.19 -9.07
CA ILE A 162 7.21 14.24 -10.19
C ILE A 162 8.55 14.73 -9.67
N TYR A 163 9.58 13.91 -9.81
CA TYR A 163 10.95 14.29 -9.50
C TYR A 163 11.58 14.94 -10.72
N VAL A 164 12.10 16.15 -10.53
CA VAL A 164 12.65 16.99 -11.59
C VAL A 164 14.01 17.56 -11.22
N ASP A 165 14.83 17.71 -12.25
CA ASP A 165 16.10 18.42 -12.22
C ASP A 165 16.06 19.63 -13.16
N ASP A 166 16.86 20.64 -12.85
CA ASP A 166 17.10 21.80 -13.69
C ASP A 166 18.04 21.41 -14.84
N SER A 167 17.54 21.41 -16.09
CA SER A 167 18.33 21.06 -17.28
C SER A 167 19.53 21.97 -17.49
N SER A 168 19.45 23.23 -17.04
CA SER A 168 20.52 24.21 -17.26
C SER A 168 21.71 24.01 -16.31
N LYS A 169 21.45 23.53 -15.09
CA LYS A 169 22.47 23.37 -14.03
C LYS A 169 22.86 21.91 -13.80
N GLY A 170 22.04 20.95 -14.21
CA GLY A 170 22.24 19.53 -13.96
C GLY A 170 22.11 19.19 -12.47
N GLY A 171 20.88 18.99 -12.00
CA GLY A 171 20.58 18.61 -10.62
C GLY A 171 19.35 19.33 -10.07
N PRO A 172 19.09 19.24 -8.74
CA PRO A 172 17.86 19.79 -8.16
C PRO A 172 17.73 21.30 -8.34
N ILE A 173 16.48 21.73 -8.51
CA ILE A 173 16.09 23.13 -8.47
C ILE A 173 16.23 23.64 -7.02
N THR A 174 17.34 24.30 -6.75
CA THR A 174 17.70 24.83 -5.42
C THR A 174 17.47 26.33 -5.28
N ASP A 175 17.39 27.05 -6.40
CA ASP A 175 17.18 28.49 -6.41
C ASP A 175 15.71 28.84 -6.07
N PRO A 176 15.43 29.58 -4.98
CA PRO A 176 14.06 29.89 -4.56
C PRO A 176 13.25 30.66 -5.60
N SER A 177 13.89 31.54 -6.37
CA SER A 177 13.23 32.28 -7.45
C SER A 177 12.79 31.35 -8.56
N ARG A 178 13.66 30.43 -8.98
CA ARG A 178 13.30 29.38 -9.94
C ARG A 178 12.20 28.46 -9.44
N VAL A 179 12.26 28.04 -8.17
CA VAL A 179 11.20 27.23 -7.55
C VAL A 179 9.85 27.94 -7.61
N ALA A 180 9.81 29.22 -7.25
CA ALA A 180 8.58 30.02 -7.28
C ALA A 180 8.04 30.21 -8.70
N GLU A 181 8.91 30.43 -9.70
CA GLU A 181 8.53 30.55 -11.11
C GLU A 181 7.89 29.25 -11.63
N VAL A 182 8.57 28.11 -11.41
CA VAL A 182 8.08 26.79 -11.83
C VAL A 182 6.76 26.48 -11.12
N GLN A 183 6.66 26.72 -9.81
CA GLN A 183 5.44 26.49 -9.05
C GLN A 183 4.28 27.33 -9.57
N ALA A 184 4.48 28.64 -9.79
CA ALA A 184 3.43 29.55 -10.25
C ALA A 184 2.89 29.16 -11.64
N LEU A 185 3.75 28.72 -12.57
CA LEU A 185 3.29 28.28 -13.89
C LEU A 185 2.46 27.00 -13.80
N LEU A 186 2.88 26.05 -12.98
CA LEU A 186 2.15 24.80 -12.76
C LEU A 186 0.82 25.03 -12.02
N GLU A 187 0.77 25.97 -11.09
CA GLU A 187 -0.47 26.42 -10.45
C GLU A 187 -1.46 26.93 -11.50
N ASN A 188 -1.01 27.71 -12.49
CA ASN A 188 -1.88 28.16 -13.58
C ASN A 188 -2.43 26.99 -14.43
N VAL A 189 -1.61 25.96 -14.71
CA VAL A 189 -2.04 24.76 -15.45
C VAL A 189 -3.10 23.97 -14.69
N VAL A 190 -2.94 23.88 -13.37
CA VAL A 190 -3.94 23.22 -12.51
C VAL A 190 -5.17 24.10 -12.36
N GLU A 191 -5.05 25.43 -12.32
CA GLU A 191 -6.17 26.35 -12.16
C GLU A 191 -7.04 26.54 -13.40
N ALA A 192 -6.46 26.47 -14.61
CA ALA A 192 -7.11 26.86 -15.87
C ALA A 192 -8.46 26.18 -16.17
N HIS A 193 -8.79 25.08 -15.46
CA HIS A 193 -9.99 24.29 -15.67
C HIS A 193 -10.77 23.97 -14.38
N HIS A 194 -10.46 24.65 -13.27
CA HIS A 194 -11.16 24.47 -12.00
C HIS A 194 -12.18 25.59 -11.76
N TYR A 195 -13.32 25.24 -11.17
CA TYR A 195 -14.30 26.22 -10.73
C TYR A 195 -13.85 26.89 -9.42
N ASN A 196 -14.38 28.08 -9.14
CA ASN A 196 -14.09 28.80 -7.89
C ASN A 196 -14.43 27.91 -6.68
N ASN A 197 -13.47 27.77 -5.74
CA ASN A 197 -13.51 26.97 -4.49
C ASN A 197 -13.20 25.47 -4.57
N GLU A 198 -12.70 24.95 -5.69
CA GLU A 198 -12.24 23.56 -5.75
C GLU A 198 -10.88 23.36 -5.07
N ARG A 199 -10.73 22.23 -4.36
CA ARG A 199 -9.47 21.89 -3.70
C ARG A 199 -8.41 21.55 -4.75
N ARG A 200 -7.27 22.20 -4.65
CA ARG A 200 -6.07 21.95 -5.45
C ARG A 200 -4.83 22.34 -4.65
N SER A 201 -3.72 21.71 -4.98
CA SER A 201 -2.41 22.07 -4.43
C SER A 201 -1.35 21.80 -5.46
N VAL A 202 -0.36 22.69 -5.54
CA VAL A 202 0.88 22.47 -6.27
C VAL A 202 2.00 22.90 -5.34
N ARG A 203 3.01 22.05 -5.17
CA ARG A 203 4.13 22.33 -4.28
C ARG A 203 5.40 21.77 -4.87
N LEU A 204 6.44 22.60 -4.94
CA LEU A 204 7.80 22.11 -5.13
C LEU A 204 8.48 21.97 -3.77
N ALA A 205 8.99 20.77 -3.50
CA ALA A 205 9.75 20.44 -2.31
C ALA A 205 11.21 20.20 -2.68
N ALA A 206 12.11 20.88 -1.96
CA ALA A 206 13.53 20.61 -2.05
C ALA A 206 13.84 19.15 -1.66
N PRO A 207 14.96 18.59 -2.13
CA PRO A 207 15.35 17.25 -1.76
C PRO A 207 15.57 17.14 -0.25
N ALA A 208 14.87 16.23 0.41
CA ALA A 208 14.94 16.05 1.86
C ALA A 208 15.53 14.68 2.19
N THR A 209 16.34 14.62 3.25
CA THR A 209 17.02 13.39 3.69
C THR A 209 16.09 12.33 4.29
N CYS A 210 14.85 12.71 4.62
CA CYS A 210 13.84 11.84 5.21
C CYS A 210 12.51 11.96 4.44
N GLN A 211 12.51 11.59 3.15
CA GLN A 211 11.26 11.55 2.38
C GLN A 211 10.44 10.33 2.79
N THR A 212 9.16 10.58 3.11
CA THR A 212 8.13 9.53 3.13
C THR A 212 8.19 8.77 1.80
N HIS A 213 8.09 7.44 1.84
CA HIS A 213 8.05 6.62 0.63
C HIS A 213 7.02 7.15 -0.39
N THR A 214 7.41 7.28 -1.65
CA THR A 214 6.65 8.01 -2.68
C THR A 214 5.20 7.52 -2.79
N GLU A 215 4.98 6.20 -2.77
CA GLU A 215 3.63 5.63 -2.84
C GLU A 215 2.79 5.96 -1.60
N ARG A 216 3.39 5.97 -0.39
CA ARG A 216 2.69 6.41 0.82
C ARG A 216 2.41 7.91 0.78
N ARG A 217 3.34 8.70 0.27
CA ARG A 217 3.13 10.15 0.12
C ARG A 217 1.97 10.44 -0.83
N LEU A 218 1.88 9.70 -1.94
CA LEU A 218 0.77 9.82 -2.89
C LEU A 218 -0.57 9.42 -2.25
N HIS A 219 -0.57 8.37 -1.41
CA HIS A 219 -1.72 7.99 -0.59
C HIS A 219 -2.19 9.14 0.32
N GLN A 220 -1.26 9.82 0.98
CA GLN A 220 -1.54 10.98 1.83
C GLN A 220 -2.08 12.17 1.04
N LEU A 221 -1.54 12.44 -0.15
CA LEU A 221 -2.02 13.50 -1.04
C LEU A 221 -3.48 13.26 -1.44
N MET A 222 -3.81 12.05 -1.91
CA MET A 222 -5.18 11.68 -2.27
C MET A 222 -6.15 11.82 -1.09
N ALA A 223 -5.75 11.32 0.09
CA ALA A 223 -6.58 11.40 1.29
C ALA A 223 -6.75 12.85 1.79
N ALA A 224 -5.70 13.68 1.78
CA ALA A 224 -5.79 15.09 2.17
C ALA A 224 -6.70 15.88 1.22
N ASP A 225 -6.70 15.50 -0.05
CA ASP A 225 -7.56 16.06 -1.09
C ASP A 225 -9.03 15.59 -0.94
N ARG A 226 -9.26 14.51 -0.18
CA ARG A 226 -10.54 13.87 0.15
C ARG A 226 -11.22 13.16 -1.01
N ASP A 227 -10.43 12.43 -1.79
CA ASP A 227 -10.93 11.53 -2.84
C ASP A 227 -11.93 10.45 -2.34
N TYR A 228 -11.99 10.22 -1.03
CA TYR A 228 -12.91 9.27 -0.41
C TYR A 228 -14.35 9.79 -0.22
N GLU A 229 -14.61 11.11 -0.32
CA GLU A 229 -15.93 11.70 -0.05
C GLU A 229 -16.98 11.39 -1.14
N GLU A 230 -16.58 11.05 -2.36
CA GLU A 230 -17.51 10.89 -3.51
C GLU A 230 -18.16 9.50 -3.60
N CYS A 231 -17.79 8.54 -2.73
CA CYS A 231 -18.34 7.19 -2.72
C CYS A 231 -19.69 7.13 -1.97
N CYS A 232 -20.71 7.84 -2.46
CA CYS A 232 -22.00 7.99 -1.77
C CYS A 232 -23.12 7.06 -2.25
N SER A 233 -22.84 5.97 -2.99
CA SER A 233 -23.91 5.08 -3.50
C SER A 233 -23.91 3.65 -2.94
N CYS A 234 -22.98 3.32 -2.05
CA CYS A 234 -22.75 1.93 -1.61
C CYS A 234 -22.86 1.75 -0.09
N CYS A 235 -22.75 2.82 0.68
CA CYS A 235 -22.90 2.83 2.13
C CYS A 235 -24.32 3.23 2.53
N GLY A 236 -25.32 2.49 2.02
CA GLY A 236 -26.62 2.41 2.68
C GLY A 236 -26.43 1.58 3.95
N SER A 237 -26.71 2.18 5.10
CA SER A 237 -26.75 1.57 6.42
C SER A 237 -27.35 0.16 6.39
N GLY A 238 -26.64 -0.79 6.98
CA GLY A 238 -27.24 -2.06 7.36
C GLY A 238 -28.37 -1.80 8.35
N THR A 239 -29.60 -2.04 7.91
CA THR A 239 -30.66 -2.54 8.76
C THR A 239 -31.08 -3.88 8.19
N ASP A 240 -31.29 -4.81 9.10
CA ASP A 240 -31.52 -6.22 8.88
C ASP A 240 -32.70 -6.53 7.94
N GLU A 241 -32.67 -7.77 7.46
CA GLU A 241 -33.69 -8.61 6.82
C GLU A 241 -35.11 -8.02 6.62
N ASP A 242 -35.62 -8.20 5.40
CA ASP A 242 -37.00 -8.05 4.92
C ASP A 242 -37.60 -6.62 4.90
N ASP A 243 -37.57 -5.95 3.73
CA ASP A 243 -38.80 -5.40 3.16
C ASP A 243 -38.67 -4.86 1.71
N VAL A 244 -39.54 -5.42 0.89
CA VAL A 244 -40.25 -4.95 -0.31
C VAL A 244 -39.86 -3.58 -0.91
N ASP A 245 -39.44 -3.64 -2.18
CA ASP A 245 -39.82 -2.75 -3.29
C ASP A 245 -40.70 -1.53 -2.92
N GLN A 246 -40.14 -0.30 -2.87
CA GLN A 246 -40.63 0.88 -3.62
C GLN A 246 -40.12 2.26 -3.12
N VAL A 247 -39.82 3.11 -4.12
CA VAL A 247 -40.01 4.59 -4.18
C VAL A 247 -39.06 5.40 -3.27
N TYR A 248 -38.02 6.06 -3.77
CA TYR A 248 -38.05 7.15 -4.76
C TYR A 248 -36.95 7.00 -5.82
N ARG A 249 -37.35 6.89 -7.09
CA ARG A 249 -36.47 7.10 -8.25
C ARG A 249 -36.21 8.59 -8.41
N HIS A 250 -35.02 9.06 -8.05
CA HIS A 250 -34.44 10.21 -8.75
C HIS A 250 -33.78 9.68 -10.03
N GLU A 251 -34.40 9.99 -11.17
CA GLU A 251 -33.91 9.66 -12.50
C GLU A 251 -32.53 10.29 -12.73
N GLY A 252 -31.56 9.48 -13.18
CA GLY A 252 -30.33 9.97 -13.82
C GLY A 252 -28.99 9.54 -13.22
N GLN A 253 -28.94 8.89 -12.06
CA GLN A 253 -27.67 8.34 -11.54
C GLN A 253 -27.63 6.83 -11.72
N THR A 254 -26.92 6.38 -12.76
CA THR A 254 -26.43 5.00 -12.83
C THR A 254 -25.66 4.71 -11.53
N LYS A 255 -26.16 3.77 -10.71
CA LYS A 255 -25.43 3.26 -9.55
C LYS A 255 -24.00 2.96 -10.00
N LYS A 256 -23.01 3.74 -9.52
CA LYS A 256 -21.60 3.45 -9.74
C LYS A 256 -21.40 2.08 -9.11
N LYS A 257 -21.19 1.05 -9.94
CA LYS A 257 -21.08 -0.33 -9.53
C LYS A 257 -19.84 -0.42 -8.64
N CYS A 258 -20.01 -0.41 -7.31
CA CYS A 258 -18.88 -0.66 -6.40
C CYS A 258 -18.30 -2.03 -6.74
N ASP A 259 -16.97 -2.10 -6.87
CA ASP A 259 -16.23 -3.28 -7.32
C ASP A 259 -16.25 -4.46 -6.31
N GLY A 260 -17.21 -4.46 -5.39
CA GLY A 260 -17.36 -5.50 -4.38
C GLY A 260 -16.45 -5.30 -3.15
N THR A 261 -15.92 -4.09 -2.94
CA THR A 261 -15.26 -3.73 -1.68
C THR A 261 -16.31 -3.57 -0.57
N HIS A 262 -16.14 -4.34 0.50
CA HIS A 262 -16.96 -4.27 1.70
C HIS A 262 -16.06 -4.10 2.92
N VAL A 263 -16.29 -3.03 3.67
CA VAL A 263 -15.60 -2.75 4.94
C VAL A 263 -16.63 -2.80 6.06
N LYS A 264 -16.36 -3.61 7.07
CA LYS A 264 -17.17 -3.73 8.28
C LYS A 264 -16.32 -3.36 9.50
N ILE A 265 -16.89 -2.56 10.40
CA ILE A 265 -16.22 -2.16 11.64
C ILE A 265 -17.10 -2.60 12.81
N ASP A 266 -16.65 -3.63 13.53
CA ASP A 266 -17.31 -4.18 14.70
C ASP A 266 -16.61 -3.78 16.00
N LYS A 267 -17.37 -3.64 17.09
CA LYS A 267 -16.82 -3.35 18.42
C LYS A 267 -16.54 -4.66 19.17
N CYS A 268 -15.28 -4.90 19.52
CA CYS A 268 -14.90 -6.03 20.37
C CYS A 268 -15.03 -5.64 21.84
N LYS A 269 -16.15 -6.01 22.46
CA LYS A 269 -16.49 -5.63 23.84
C LYS A 269 -15.51 -6.16 24.89
N GLU A 270 -14.85 -7.29 24.63
CA GLU A 270 -14.02 -7.99 25.62
C GLU A 270 -12.60 -7.42 25.74
N ASN A 271 -12.05 -6.84 24.67
CA ASN A 271 -10.62 -6.50 24.59
C ASN A 271 -10.30 -5.02 24.30
N GLY A 272 -11.33 -4.15 24.23
CA GLY A 272 -11.12 -2.72 23.96
C GLY A 272 -10.46 -2.43 22.61
N TYR A 273 -10.85 -3.21 21.59
CA TYR A 273 -10.42 -3.07 20.20
C TYR A 273 -11.63 -2.83 19.29
N SER A 274 -11.35 -2.28 18.12
CA SER A 274 -12.26 -2.28 16.98
C SER A 274 -11.78 -3.29 15.96
N ALA A 275 -12.66 -4.21 15.54
CA ALA A 275 -12.36 -5.16 14.48
C ALA A 275 -12.76 -4.53 13.14
N VAL A 276 -11.78 -4.34 12.27
CA VAL A 276 -11.95 -3.83 10.91
C VAL A 276 -11.80 -5.00 9.95
N THR A 277 -12.87 -5.39 9.29
CA THR A 277 -12.88 -6.44 8.28
C THR A 277 -13.04 -5.81 6.90
N ILE A 278 -12.16 -6.18 5.97
CA ILE A 278 -12.13 -5.71 4.59
C ILE A 278 -12.20 -6.92 3.67
N ARG A 279 -13.18 -6.92 2.77
CA ARG A 279 -13.29 -7.88 1.68
C ARG A 279 -13.31 -7.11 0.37
N CYS A 280 -12.37 -7.38 -0.52
CA CYS A 280 -12.30 -6.70 -1.81
C CYS A 280 -11.62 -7.58 -2.85
N ARG A 281 -11.58 -7.10 -4.10
CA ARG A 281 -10.82 -7.75 -5.17
C ARG A 281 -9.33 -7.76 -4.82
N ASP A 282 -8.68 -8.91 -4.95
CA ASP A 282 -7.26 -8.99 -4.66
C ASP A 282 -6.42 -8.31 -5.75
N ARG A 283 -5.29 -7.72 -5.31
CA ARG A 283 -4.32 -7.05 -6.18
C ARG A 283 -2.98 -6.88 -5.47
N PRO A 284 -1.88 -6.72 -6.24
CA PRO A 284 -0.59 -6.35 -5.66
C PRO A 284 -0.70 -5.10 -4.78
N LYS A 285 0.10 -5.08 -3.71
CA LYS A 285 0.25 -3.96 -2.75
C LYS A 285 -1.02 -3.62 -1.94
N LEU A 286 -2.02 -4.49 -1.93
CA LEU A 286 -3.28 -4.26 -1.20
C LEU A 286 -3.06 -4.12 0.32
N LEU A 287 -2.29 -5.02 0.94
CA LEU A 287 -1.95 -4.96 2.36
C LEU A 287 -1.21 -3.66 2.73
N TYR A 288 -0.32 -3.20 1.84
CA TYR A 288 0.41 -1.97 2.05
C TYR A 288 -0.53 -0.75 2.07
N ASP A 289 -1.47 -0.66 1.13
CA ASP A 289 -2.40 0.47 1.03
C ASP A 289 -3.38 0.51 2.24
N THR A 290 -3.86 -0.64 2.72
CA THR A 290 -4.74 -0.70 3.90
C THR A 290 -3.99 -0.30 5.17
N LEU A 291 -2.75 -0.75 5.34
CA LEU A 291 -1.90 -0.35 6.48
C LEU A 291 -1.49 1.13 6.42
N CYS A 292 -1.21 1.69 5.23
CA CYS A 292 -1.01 3.13 5.06
C CYS A 292 -2.21 3.90 5.59
N THR A 293 -3.42 3.48 5.20
CA THR A 293 -4.67 4.13 5.63
C THR A 293 -4.86 4.10 7.13
N LEU A 294 -4.70 2.93 7.76
CA LEU A 294 -4.86 2.80 9.21
C LEU A 294 -3.81 3.65 9.94
N THR A 295 -2.55 3.57 9.51
CA THR A 295 -1.44 4.32 10.13
C THR A 295 -1.63 5.84 9.99
N ASP A 296 -1.98 6.32 8.79
CA ASP A 296 -2.17 7.76 8.53
C ASP A 296 -3.45 8.31 9.21
N LEU A 297 -4.39 7.44 9.60
CA LEU A 297 -5.54 7.76 10.45
C LEU A 297 -5.24 7.58 11.95
N HIS A 298 -3.98 7.35 12.33
CA HIS A 298 -3.53 7.16 13.71
C HIS A 298 -4.11 5.92 14.41
N TYR A 299 -4.36 4.85 13.64
CA TYR A 299 -4.74 3.54 14.16
C TYR A 299 -3.54 2.60 14.22
N VAL A 300 -3.38 1.99 15.40
CA VAL A 300 -2.37 0.96 15.66
C VAL A 300 -3.02 -0.41 15.52
N VAL A 301 -2.42 -1.26 14.68
CA VAL A 301 -2.82 -2.67 14.49
C VAL A 301 -2.18 -3.51 15.58
N PHE A 302 -3.00 -4.17 16.40
CA PHE A 302 -2.53 -5.10 17.44
C PHE A 302 -2.51 -6.54 16.93
N HIS A 303 -3.56 -6.94 16.22
CA HIS A 303 -3.60 -8.21 15.55
C HIS A 303 -4.12 -8.02 14.13
N GLY A 304 -3.60 -8.82 13.20
CA GLY A 304 -4.01 -8.77 11.82
C GLY A 304 -3.96 -10.15 11.18
N ALA A 305 -4.94 -10.44 10.35
CA ALA A 305 -4.91 -11.59 9.47
C ALA A 305 -5.29 -11.13 8.06
N MET A 306 -4.51 -11.55 7.08
CA MET A 306 -4.84 -11.35 5.66
C MET A 306 -4.73 -12.68 4.93
N SER A 307 -5.66 -12.91 4.02
CA SER A 307 -5.63 -14.03 3.09
C SER A 307 -6.13 -13.60 1.72
N SER A 308 -5.38 -13.95 0.69
CA SER A 308 -5.81 -13.89 -0.71
C SER A 308 -6.28 -15.26 -1.18
N ASN A 309 -7.38 -15.27 -1.95
CA ASN A 309 -7.90 -16.43 -2.67
C ASN A 309 -8.03 -16.11 -4.16
N GLU A 310 -6.91 -15.74 -4.80
CA GLU A 310 -6.66 -15.41 -6.22
C GLU A 310 -7.46 -14.26 -6.84
N ALA A 311 -8.74 -14.11 -6.49
CA ALA A 311 -9.64 -13.06 -6.98
C ALA A 311 -10.13 -12.13 -5.86
N ILE A 312 -10.22 -12.63 -4.62
CA ILE A 312 -10.74 -11.89 -3.47
C ILE A 312 -9.71 -11.96 -2.34
N ALA A 313 -9.45 -10.81 -1.74
CA ALA A 313 -8.69 -10.69 -0.52
C ALA A 313 -9.65 -10.46 0.66
N PHE A 314 -9.32 -11.10 1.78
CA PHE A 314 -9.95 -10.89 3.07
C PHE A 314 -8.89 -10.42 4.06
N GLN A 315 -9.17 -9.32 4.75
CA GLN A 315 -8.30 -8.73 5.77
C GLN A 315 -9.12 -8.46 7.02
N GLU A 316 -8.56 -8.77 8.17
CA GLU A 316 -9.15 -8.48 9.47
C GLU A 316 -8.08 -7.89 10.38
N TYR A 317 -8.36 -6.71 10.94
CA TYR A 317 -7.46 -5.98 11.83
C TYR A 317 -8.15 -5.66 13.14
N TYR A 318 -7.47 -5.94 14.25
CA TYR A 318 -7.84 -5.49 15.57
C TYR A 318 -7.05 -4.22 15.85
N VAL A 319 -7.74 -3.08 15.83
CA VAL A 319 -7.12 -1.76 15.91
C VAL A 319 -7.56 -0.98 17.14
N ARG A 320 -6.71 -0.05 17.54
CA ARG A 320 -7.01 1.01 18.51
C ARG A 320 -6.40 2.31 18.01
N HIS A 321 -7.06 3.44 18.25
CA HIS A 321 -6.44 4.72 17.96
C HIS A 321 -5.23 4.92 18.88
N GLU A 322 -4.17 5.59 18.41
CA GLU A 322 -2.99 5.99 19.21
C GLU A 322 -3.32 6.61 20.58
N ASN A 323 -4.47 7.28 20.71
CA ASN A 323 -4.95 7.88 21.96
C ASN A 323 -5.58 6.86 22.94
N GLY A 324 -5.66 5.58 22.56
CA GLY A 324 -6.20 4.50 23.38
C GLY A 324 -7.69 4.21 23.19
N TYR A 325 -8.42 4.99 22.40
CA TYR A 325 -9.86 4.80 22.22
C TYR A 325 -10.19 3.88 21.03
N THR A 326 -11.41 3.31 21.06
CA THR A 326 -11.98 2.51 19.98
C THR A 326 -12.78 3.37 19.02
N LEU A 327 -13.01 2.86 17.80
CA LEU A 327 -13.92 3.43 16.80
C LEU A 327 -15.37 3.37 17.29
N ASP A 328 -15.77 4.34 18.11
CA ASP A 328 -17.07 4.37 18.75
C ASP A 328 -18.03 5.37 18.09
N SER A 329 -17.50 6.45 17.51
CA SER A 329 -18.31 7.45 16.80
C SER A 329 -18.72 6.96 15.43
N GLU A 330 -20.01 7.12 15.09
CA GLU A 330 -20.53 6.81 13.75
C GLU A 330 -19.82 7.62 12.67
N ALA A 331 -19.60 8.92 12.89
CA ALA A 331 -18.90 9.78 11.93
C ALA A 331 -17.46 9.31 11.69
N GLU A 332 -16.78 8.84 12.74
CA GLU A 332 -15.43 8.30 12.62
C GLU A 332 -15.42 6.97 11.88
N ARG A 333 -16.36 6.06 12.19
CA ARG A 333 -16.53 4.79 11.46
C ARG A 333 -16.80 5.00 9.98
N ILE A 334 -17.67 5.95 9.64
CA ILE A 334 -17.96 6.32 8.24
C ILE A 334 -16.69 6.82 7.57
N LYS A 335 -15.94 7.72 8.22
CA LYS A 335 -14.68 8.24 7.67
C LYS A 335 -13.65 7.14 7.45
N VAL A 336 -13.39 6.27 8.44
CA VAL A 336 -12.45 5.15 8.31
C VAL A 336 -12.88 4.20 7.19
N THR A 337 -14.18 3.89 7.12
CA THR A 337 -14.76 3.06 6.05
C THR A 337 -14.49 3.67 4.68
N GLN A 338 -14.82 4.95 4.48
CA GLN A 338 -14.60 5.66 3.21
C GLN A 338 -13.12 5.69 2.82
N CYS A 339 -12.23 6.00 3.76
CA CYS A 339 -10.79 6.02 3.51
C CYS A 339 -10.25 4.63 3.11
N LEU A 340 -10.70 3.56 3.77
CA LEU A 340 -10.30 2.19 3.44
C LEU A 340 -10.83 1.77 2.07
N VAL A 341 -12.09 2.07 1.76
CA VAL A 341 -12.67 1.82 0.43
C VAL A 341 -11.84 2.54 -0.63
N ALA A 342 -11.60 3.84 -0.48
CA ALA A 342 -10.79 4.61 -1.42
C ALA A 342 -9.38 4.03 -1.58
N ALA A 343 -8.70 3.68 -0.48
CA ALA A 343 -7.37 3.08 -0.54
C ALA A 343 -7.33 1.76 -1.32
N THR A 344 -8.35 0.91 -1.14
CA THR A 344 -8.45 -0.34 -1.91
C THR A 344 -8.70 -0.09 -3.40
N GLU A 345 -9.45 0.96 -3.74
CA GLU A 345 -9.89 1.27 -5.11
C GLU A 345 -8.89 2.13 -5.91
N ARG A 346 -8.07 2.98 -5.28
CA ARG A 346 -7.08 3.86 -5.95
C ARG A 346 -6.17 3.15 -6.95
N ARG A 347 -5.69 1.94 -6.61
CA ARG A 347 -4.86 1.13 -7.52
C ARG A 347 -5.63 0.06 -8.29
N ASN A 348 -6.95 -0.01 -8.12
CA ASN A 348 -7.81 -0.77 -9.01
C ASN A 348 -8.02 0.05 -10.30
N SER A 349 -6.90 0.28 -11.01
CA SER A 349 -6.87 1.09 -12.21
C SER A 349 -7.60 0.35 -13.31
N HIS A 350 -8.84 0.77 -13.51
CA HIS A 350 -9.63 0.40 -14.67
C HIS A 350 -8.90 0.96 -15.90
N GLY A 351 -8.64 0.14 -16.91
CA GLY A 351 -7.95 0.57 -18.12
C GLY A 351 -6.96 -0.45 -18.63
N LEU A 352 -6.46 -0.20 -19.83
CA LEU A 352 -5.42 -1.00 -20.46
C LEU A 352 -4.06 -0.62 -19.89
N ARG A 353 -3.26 -1.61 -19.48
CA ARG A 353 -1.87 -1.40 -19.07
C ARG A 353 -0.96 -1.37 -20.28
N LEU A 354 -0.21 -0.29 -20.42
CA LEU A 354 0.82 -0.07 -21.44
C LEU A 354 2.16 0.11 -20.73
N ASP A 355 3.09 -0.81 -20.97
CA ASP A 355 4.47 -0.69 -20.54
C ASP A 355 5.29 -0.11 -21.70
N VAL A 356 5.83 1.09 -21.52
CA VAL A 356 6.60 1.86 -22.50
C VAL A 356 8.07 1.81 -22.13
N CYS A 357 8.92 1.46 -23.09
CA CYS A 357 10.37 1.55 -22.97
C CYS A 357 10.94 2.30 -24.17
N ALA A 358 11.60 3.41 -23.91
CA ALA A 358 12.21 4.25 -24.94
C ALA A 358 13.55 4.80 -24.47
N ARG A 359 14.37 5.29 -25.42
CA ARG A 359 15.63 5.95 -25.06
C ARG A 359 15.35 7.21 -24.25
N ASN A 360 16.03 7.37 -23.12
CA ASN A 360 15.82 8.54 -22.28
C ASN A 360 16.27 9.82 -22.98
N ARG A 361 15.46 10.88 -22.88
CA ARG A 361 15.74 12.22 -23.41
C ARG A 361 14.84 13.26 -22.73
N THR A 362 15.31 14.50 -22.69
CA THR A 362 14.52 15.66 -22.24
C THR A 362 13.18 15.72 -22.99
N GLY A 363 12.11 15.98 -22.24
CA GLY A 363 10.75 16.08 -22.78
C GLY A 363 10.07 14.75 -23.12
N LEU A 364 10.69 13.59 -22.90
CA LEU A 364 10.10 12.30 -23.28
C LEU A 364 8.73 12.05 -22.63
N LEU A 365 8.57 12.37 -21.34
CA LEU A 365 7.28 12.23 -20.65
C LEU A 365 6.21 13.15 -21.27
N SER A 366 6.60 14.34 -21.72
CA SER A 366 5.71 15.27 -22.43
C SER A 366 5.26 14.69 -23.77
N ASP A 367 6.19 14.13 -24.55
CA ASP A 367 5.84 13.51 -25.82
C ASP A 367 4.94 12.29 -25.65
N VAL A 368 5.26 11.38 -24.72
CA VAL A 368 4.44 10.18 -24.46
C VAL A 368 3.02 10.55 -24.03
N THR A 369 2.89 11.49 -23.09
CA THR A 369 1.58 11.91 -22.58
C THR A 369 0.80 12.73 -23.61
N ARG A 370 1.47 13.48 -24.50
CA ARG A 370 0.87 14.15 -25.66
C ARG A 370 0.29 13.12 -26.64
N VAL A 371 1.07 12.10 -27.02
CA VAL A 371 0.61 11.04 -27.93
C VAL A 371 -0.63 10.34 -27.37
N PHE A 372 -0.66 10.01 -26.07
CA PHE A 372 -1.85 9.44 -25.45
C PHE A 372 -3.06 10.39 -25.56
N ARG A 373 -2.88 11.66 -25.22
CA ARG A 373 -3.96 12.67 -25.30
C ARG A 373 -4.49 12.82 -26.73
N GLU A 374 -3.62 12.97 -27.71
CA GLU A 374 -3.97 13.16 -29.13
C GLU A 374 -4.63 11.91 -29.72
N SER A 375 -4.27 10.73 -29.20
CA SER A 375 -4.92 9.45 -29.53
C SER A 375 -6.25 9.20 -28.81
N GLY A 376 -6.76 10.18 -28.04
CA GLY A 376 -8.02 10.04 -27.31
C GLY A 376 -7.94 9.10 -26.09
N LEU A 377 -6.75 8.95 -25.51
CA LEU A 377 -6.51 8.15 -24.32
C LEU A 377 -6.31 9.04 -23.09
N SER A 378 -7.01 8.72 -22.00
CA SER A 378 -6.84 9.35 -20.69
C SER A 378 -6.05 8.45 -19.76
N ILE A 379 -5.09 9.02 -19.04
CA ILE A 379 -4.22 8.32 -18.09
C ILE A 379 -4.91 8.27 -16.72
N THR A 380 -5.14 7.07 -16.18
CA THR A 380 -5.70 6.89 -14.82
C THR A 380 -4.64 6.56 -13.79
N ARG A 381 -3.52 5.99 -14.23
CA ARG A 381 -2.32 5.78 -13.42
C ARG A 381 -1.08 5.84 -14.29
N ALA A 382 -0.02 6.45 -13.78
CA ALA A 382 1.27 6.46 -14.41
C ALA A 382 2.36 6.16 -13.39
N GLU A 383 3.33 5.36 -13.81
CA GLU A 383 4.61 5.17 -13.17
C GLU A 383 5.65 5.34 -14.26
N PHE A 384 6.59 6.26 -14.09
CA PHE A 384 7.61 6.56 -15.08
C PHE A 384 8.92 6.78 -14.36
N GLY A 385 10.01 6.28 -14.92
CA GLY A 385 11.35 6.45 -14.36
C GLY A 385 12.42 6.17 -15.39
N THR A 386 13.67 6.32 -14.95
CA THR A 386 14.86 6.11 -15.78
C THR A 386 15.65 4.90 -15.28
N GLN A 387 15.98 4.01 -16.21
CA GLN A 387 16.76 2.80 -15.95
C GLN A 387 17.92 2.73 -16.94
N GLY A 388 19.11 3.10 -16.46
CA GLY A 388 20.28 3.28 -17.32
C GLY A 388 20.02 4.37 -18.37
N ASP A 389 20.26 4.04 -19.64
CA ASP A 389 20.06 4.97 -20.77
C ASP A 389 18.60 5.02 -21.27
N ASN A 390 17.72 4.19 -20.71
CA ASN A 390 16.32 4.09 -21.13
C ASN A 390 15.40 4.72 -20.09
N ALA A 391 14.29 5.27 -20.57
CA ALA A 391 13.14 5.57 -19.75
C ALA A 391 12.14 4.42 -19.86
N VAL A 392 11.59 4.03 -18.71
CA VAL A 392 10.61 2.96 -18.58
C VAL A 392 9.39 3.54 -17.88
N GLY A 393 8.20 3.26 -18.40
CA GLY A 393 6.97 3.65 -17.73
C GLY A 393 5.83 2.65 -17.90
N THR A 394 5.02 2.51 -16.86
CA THR A 394 3.78 1.76 -16.84
C THR A 394 2.62 2.74 -16.76
N PHE A 395 1.78 2.76 -17.79
CA PHE A 395 0.63 3.64 -17.89
C PHE A 395 -0.65 2.81 -17.95
N TYR A 396 -1.63 3.19 -17.15
CA TYR A 396 -2.99 2.68 -17.25
C TYR A 396 -3.82 3.72 -17.96
N VAL A 397 -4.36 3.35 -19.11
CA VAL A 397 -5.10 4.26 -19.97
C VAL A 397 -6.52 3.77 -20.21
N LYS A 398 -7.45 4.71 -20.35
CA LYS A 398 -8.81 4.48 -20.79
C LYS A 398 -9.08 5.29 -22.05
N ASP A 399 -9.93 4.76 -22.92
CA ASP A 399 -10.54 5.59 -23.94
C ASP A 399 -11.38 6.69 -23.27
N MET A 400 -11.38 7.89 -23.85
CA MET A 400 -12.15 9.05 -23.37
C MET A 400 -13.65 8.80 -23.27
N SER A 401 -14.18 7.86 -24.05
CA SER A 401 -15.58 7.39 -23.99
C SER A 401 -15.81 6.29 -22.94
N GLY A 402 -14.76 5.83 -22.25
CA GLY A 402 -14.79 4.72 -21.29
C GLY A 402 -14.87 3.33 -21.94
N GLN A 403 -14.73 3.24 -23.26
CA GLN A 403 -14.76 1.98 -24.01
C GLN A 403 -13.38 1.28 -24.04
N LYS A 404 -13.34 0.04 -24.55
CA LYS A 404 -12.08 -0.66 -24.81
C LYS A 404 -11.28 0.08 -25.87
N VAL A 405 -9.98 0.23 -25.63
CA VAL A 405 -9.04 0.87 -26.56
C VAL A 405 -8.92 0.03 -27.83
N ASN A 406 -9.03 0.67 -29.00
CA ASN A 406 -8.88 0.02 -30.31
C ASN A 406 -7.41 -0.40 -30.53
N PRO A 407 -7.13 -1.65 -30.95
CA PRO A 407 -5.79 -2.09 -31.35
C PRO A 407 -5.08 -1.18 -32.36
N GLU A 408 -5.79 -0.58 -33.32
CA GLU A 408 -5.19 0.35 -34.31
C GLU A 408 -4.62 1.60 -33.64
N THR A 409 -5.32 2.13 -32.63
CA THR A 409 -4.84 3.24 -31.80
C THR A 409 -3.54 2.87 -31.08
N LEU A 410 -3.42 1.62 -30.61
CA LEU A 410 -2.21 1.16 -29.92
C LEU A 410 -1.01 1.06 -30.85
N GLU A 411 -1.23 0.63 -32.09
CA GLU A 411 -0.16 0.55 -33.09
C GLU A 411 0.33 1.95 -33.47
N MET A 412 -0.58 2.91 -33.68
CA MET A 412 -0.21 4.31 -33.92
C MET A 412 0.58 4.90 -32.76
N VAL A 413 0.09 4.74 -31.52
CA VAL A 413 0.76 5.21 -30.30
C VAL A 413 2.18 4.63 -30.18
N SER A 414 2.35 3.34 -30.50
CA SER A 414 3.66 2.66 -30.49
C SER A 414 4.61 3.24 -31.52
N GLN A 415 4.14 3.47 -32.75
CA GLN A 415 4.93 4.05 -33.83
C GLN A 415 5.37 5.48 -33.51
N GLU A 416 4.48 6.29 -32.93
CA GLU A 416 4.74 7.70 -32.68
C GLU A 416 5.67 7.95 -31.47
N ILE A 417 5.58 7.13 -30.43
CA ILE A 417 6.49 7.22 -29.27
C ILE A 417 7.93 6.83 -29.65
N GLY A 418 8.11 5.97 -30.66
CA GLY A 418 9.43 5.56 -31.15
C GLY A 418 10.18 4.61 -30.20
N GLY A 419 9.45 3.77 -29.47
CA GLY A 419 9.99 2.81 -28.50
C GLY A 419 9.30 1.44 -28.55
N SER A 420 9.59 0.59 -27.57
CA SER A 420 8.87 -0.66 -27.34
C SER A 420 7.66 -0.39 -26.46
N ILE A 421 6.47 -0.79 -26.91
CA ILE A 421 5.25 -0.82 -26.09
C ILE A 421 4.81 -2.27 -25.92
N VAL A 422 4.65 -2.69 -24.67
CA VAL A 422 4.07 -3.98 -24.31
C VAL A 422 2.67 -3.74 -23.73
N VAL A 423 1.68 -4.36 -24.34
CA VAL A 423 0.28 -4.30 -23.90
C VAL A 423 0.01 -5.49 -22.99
N ALA A 424 -0.31 -5.23 -21.72
CA ALA A 424 -0.69 -6.27 -20.77
C ALA A 424 -2.22 -6.27 -20.60
N ASP A 425 -2.92 -7.12 -21.37
CA ASP A 425 -4.35 -7.34 -21.16
C ASP A 425 -4.56 -8.28 -19.96
N ARG A 426 -4.86 -7.70 -18.80
CA ARG A 426 -5.42 -8.42 -17.65
C ARG A 426 -6.89 -8.03 -17.46
N SER A 427 -7.70 -8.08 -18.50
CA SER A 427 -9.15 -8.17 -18.30
C SER A 427 -9.49 -9.52 -17.65
N PRO A 428 -10.21 -9.57 -16.51
CA PRO A 428 -10.77 -10.83 -16.04
C PRO A 428 -11.75 -11.29 -17.11
N LYS A 429 -11.57 -12.51 -17.63
CA LYS A 429 -12.49 -13.11 -18.60
C LYS A 429 -13.91 -13.03 -18.03
N SER A 430 -14.74 -12.16 -18.60
CA SER A 430 -16.17 -12.19 -18.37
C SER A 430 -16.67 -13.51 -18.92
N SER A 431 -16.96 -14.45 -18.04
CA SER A 431 -17.67 -15.67 -18.38
C SER A 431 -19.08 -15.29 -18.85
N THR A 432 -19.32 -15.34 -20.15
CA THR A 432 -20.67 -15.40 -20.70
C THR A 432 -20.80 -16.73 -21.44
N GLU A 433 -21.95 -17.36 -21.23
CA GLU A 433 -22.49 -18.54 -21.93
C GLU A 433 -22.02 -19.91 -21.43
N ALA A 434 -22.57 -20.31 -20.28
CA ALA A 434 -22.90 -21.72 -20.06
C ALA A 434 -24.37 -21.93 -20.47
N THR A 435 -24.54 -22.59 -21.60
CA THR A 435 -25.82 -23.11 -22.08
C THR A 435 -26.40 -24.08 -21.06
N ALA A 436 -27.70 -23.97 -20.81
CA ALA A 436 -28.44 -24.83 -19.89
C ALA A 436 -28.34 -26.31 -20.32
N SER A 437 -27.96 -27.17 -19.39
CA SER A 437 -28.39 -28.58 -19.40
C SER A 437 -28.57 -29.06 -17.97
N ASP A 438 -29.81 -29.38 -17.65
CA ASP A 438 -30.27 -30.04 -16.44
C ASP A 438 -29.42 -31.28 -16.10
N LYS A 439 -29.02 -31.38 -14.83
CA LYS A 439 -29.04 -32.63 -14.07
C LYS A 439 -28.95 -32.34 -12.58
N SER A 440 -30.07 -32.63 -11.92
CA SER A 440 -30.26 -32.65 -10.48
C SER A 440 -29.38 -33.71 -9.82
N THR A 441 -28.59 -33.31 -8.82
CA THR A 441 -28.29 -34.20 -7.68
C THR A 441 -28.03 -33.35 -6.44
N SER A 442 -28.90 -33.52 -5.46
CA SER A 442 -28.84 -32.96 -4.12
C SER A 442 -27.57 -33.39 -3.37
N ASN A 443 -26.86 -32.45 -2.74
CA ASN A 443 -26.36 -32.71 -1.40
C ASN A 443 -26.08 -31.45 -0.57
N ALA A 444 -26.60 -31.52 0.66
CA ALA A 444 -26.54 -30.66 1.83
C ALA A 444 -25.44 -29.60 1.92
N GLY A 445 -25.88 -28.38 2.26
CA GLY A 445 -25.02 -27.26 2.62
C GLY A 445 -24.26 -27.45 3.93
N ARG A 446 -23.05 -26.88 3.98
CA ARG A 446 -22.36 -26.48 5.21
C ARG A 446 -21.76 -25.10 4.97
N THR A 447 -22.49 -24.08 5.42
CA THR A 447 -21.96 -22.76 5.73
C THR A 447 -20.97 -22.92 6.87
N HIS A 448 -19.67 -22.85 6.59
CA HIS A 448 -18.66 -22.75 7.62
C HIS A 448 -18.49 -21.27 8.01
N GLN A 449 -19.20 -20.89 9.06
CA GLN A 449 -19.04 -19.67 9.81
C GLN A 449 -17.71 -19.77 10.57
N PHE A 450 -16.66 -19.08 10.10
CA PHE A 450 -15.38 -18.99 10.80
C PHE A 450 -15.36 -17.70 11.63
N SER A 451 -15.41 -17.86 12.96
CA SER A 451 -15.17 -16.82 13.94
C SER A 451 -13.82 -17.10 14.60
N LEU A 452 -12.91 -16.11 14.58
CA LEU A 452 -11.53 -16.21 15.07
C LEU A 452 -11.39 -16.34 16.60
N GLY A 453 -12.49 -16.29 17.36
CA GLY A 453 -12.48 -16.38 18.81
C GLY A 453 -11.98 -17.71 19.40
N HIS A 454 -11.86 -18.79 18.60
CA HIS A 454 -11.47 -20.11 19.11
C HIS A 454 -10.16 -20.68 18.51
N PHE A 455 -9.64 -20.12 17.41
CA PHE A 455 -8.50 -20.74 16.69
C PHE A 455 -7.12 -20.20 17.10
N LEU A 456 -7.05 -19.00 17.68
CA LEU A 456 -5.80 -18.39 18.14
C LEU A 456 -5.15 -19.17 19.29
N TRP A 457 -5.93 -19.84 20.14
CA TRP A 457 -5.38 -20.57 21.30
C TRP A 457 -4.82 -21.96 20.94
N GLU A 458 -5.42 -22.67 19.96
CA GLU A 458 -4.97 -24.03 19.61
C GLU A 458 -3.69 -24.07 18.75
N GLN A 459 -3.41 -23.02 17.97
CA GLN A 459 -2.20 -22.97 17.13
C GLN A 459 -0.98 -22.41 17.89
N LEU A 460 -1.17 -21.45 18.81
CA LEU A 460 -0.09 -20.99 19.69
C LEU A 460 0.38 -22.11 20.63
N GLY A 461 -0.52 -22.98 21.10
CA GLY A 461 -0.18 -24.18 21.88
C GLY A 461 0.61 -25.26 21.12
N ARG A 462 0.61 -25.23 19.77
CA ARG A 462 1.36 -26.18 18.93
C ARG A 462 2.77 -25.72 18.57
N ILE A 463 3.05 -24.42 18.64
CA ILE A 463 4.38 -23.86 18.38
C ILE A 463 5.30 -24.01 19.61
N SER A 464 4.74 -24.07 20.82
CA SER A 464 5.52 -24.25 22.06
C SER A 464 6.15 -25.66 22.22
N ASN A 465 5.62 -26.69 21.54
CA ASN A 465 6.03 -28.08 21.74
C ASN A 465 7.19 -28.56 20.84
N ASN A 466 7.71 -27.73 19.93
CA ASN A 466 8.80 -28.11 19.02
C ASN A 466 10.18 -27.55 19.38
N PHE A 467 10.34 -26.90 20.54
CA PHE A 467 11.65 -26.46 21.02
C PHE A 467 12.34 -27.57 21.82
N ARG A 468 13.26 -28.31 21.18
CA ARG A 468 14.27 -29.11 21.91
C ARG A 468 15.37 -28.17 22.44
N PRO A 469 15.74 -28.22 23.73
CA PRO A 469 16.90 -27.50 24.23
C PRO A 469 18.19 -28.18 23.75
N ILE A 470 19.05 -27.44 23.05
CA ILE A 470 20.39 -27.89 22.69
C ILE A 470 21.26 -27.80 23.95
N LYS A 471 21.79 -28.95 24.40
CA LYS A 471 22.76 -29.07 25.50
C LYS A 471 24.05 -28.34 25.11
N GLY A 472 24.49 -27.41 25.96
CA GLY A 472 25.82 -26.80 25.87
C GLY A 472 26.90 -27.75 26.40
N ASP A 473 27.96 -27.92 25.62
CA ASP A 473 29.13 -28.69 25.99
C ASP A 473 29.91 -28.05 27.15
N HIS A 474 30.43 -28.95 27.98
CA HIS A 474 31.28 -28.70 29.15
C HIS A 474 32.58 -27.98 28.81
N LEU A 475 33.04 -27.11 29.72
CA LEU A 475 34.44 -26.97 30.23
C LEU A 475 34.44 -26.06 31.50
N PRO A 476 35.44 -26.15 32.38
CA PRO A 476 35.21 -26.32 33.83
C PRO A 476 35.23 -25.04 34.66
N VAL A 477 34.44 -25.08 35.74
CA VAL A 477 34.40 -24.08 36.82
C VAL A 477 35.58 -24.31 37.75
N ASN A 478 36.54 -23.37 37.76
CA ASN A 478 37.49 -23.22 38.87
C ASN A 478 36.86 -22.34 39.95
N GLY A 479 36.88 -22.86 41.17
CA GLY A 479 36.06 -22.40 42.28
C GLY A 479 36.46 -21.07 42.90
N LEU A 480 35.45 -20.40 43.45
CA LEU A 480 35.58 -19.41 44.51
C LEU A 480 34.66 -19.84 45.65
N LYS A 481 35.30 -20.26 46.75
CA LYS A 481 34.68 -20.57 48.05
C LYS A 481 34.10 -19.30 48.66
N LEU A 482 32.82 -19.32 49.05
CA LEU A 482 32.26 -18.43 50.06
C LEU A 482 32.26 -19.17 51.42
N PRO A 483 32.66 -18.53 52.54
CA PRO A 483 32.66 -19.17 53.84
C PRO A 483 31.28 -19.09 54.50
N CYS A 484 30.84 -20.23 55.04
CA CYS A 484 29.72 -20.35 55.96
C CYS A 484 29.94 -19.51 57.22
N LYS A 485 28.89 -18.79 57.66
CA LYS A 485 28.68 -18.49 59.07
C LYS A 485 27.36 -19.11 59.52
N ASN A 486 27.49 -20.21 60.27
CA ASN A 486 26.49 -20.69 61.21
C ASN A 486 26.47 -19.78 62.45
N GLY A 487 25.31 -19.67 63.08
CA GLY A 487 25.18 -19.12 64.42
C GLY A 487 23.72 -18.93 64.82
N GLN A 488 23.06 -20.02 65.20
CA GLN A 488 21.85 -20.01 66.02
C GLN A 488 22.18 -19.57 67.45
N ALA A 489 21.31 -18.73 68.03
CA ALA A 489 20.68 -18.92 69.34
C ALA A 489 19.59 -17.85 69.50
#